data_AF-A0A8X6WVI7-F1
#
_entry.id   AF-A0A8X6WVI7-F1
#
_cell.length_a   1.000
_cell.length_b   1.000
_cell.length_c   1.000
_cell.angle_alpha   90.00
_cell.angle_beta   90.00
_cell.angle_gamma   90.00
#
_symmetry.space_group_name_H-M   'P 1'
#
loop_
_entity.id
_entity.type
_entity.pdbx_description
1 polymer ?
#
loop_
_entity_poly.entity_id
_entity_poly.type
_entity_poly.pdbx_seq_one_letter_code
_entity_poly.pdbx_strand_id
1 'polypeptide(L)'
;MVEEIMRKFEEGISYKDKCYKVKLPWKPEMKNALHNKEVASRRFQTLKKSFINDPVYFSEYSKVLEDYREENIIESVTEENEIISEDNCFYLPHRAVIREDKTTTRLRVVFDASSHSKGQLYRIYSVVVTADIKQAFLQIEIHEEDRNYTRFLWTADPENSNSGEILRMTRVLFGVTSSLFLLNATIKHHLKRYVDKFPHTHKLLENNLHVDDVHIGEDNVHKALIVCLESYEIFKDASLDWDEIVPDEIVKIFNDWWDDLKKWSNIRITRHYFYGALPKDIHNIKLHLFSDASIKAYGTVAYLRVELNDGNIITSFVASKGRVAPLKTLLLPRLELMGALLSARLSEKIMKGLEFPVQRIFWTDSSIVFFWIKGSPDKFKVFIKNRIQEIQKCSNPTRMVSLPWERESR
;
A
#
# COMPACT_ATOMS: atom_id res chain seq x y z
N MET A 1 31.09 7.96 4.33
CA MET A 1 29.99 7.56 5.24
C MET A 1 29.29 6.29 4.79
N VAL A 2 28.76 6.21 3.55
CA VAL A 2 28.08 4.99 3.04
C VAL A 2 29.04 3.78 2.93
N GLU A 3 30.24 3.99 2.39
CA GLU A 3 31.26 2.93 2.26
C GLU A 3 31.70 2.34 3.61
N GLU A 4 31.81 3.18 4.65
CA GLU A 4 32.17 2.72 6.00
C GLU A 4 31.05 1.91 6.67
N ILE A 5 29.79 2.29 6.43
CA ILE A 5 28.61 1.53 6.90
C ILE A 5 28.53 0.19 6.18
N MET A 6 28.77 0.17 4.86
CA MET A 6 28.82 -1.07 4.09
C MET A 6 29.96 -1.99 4.54
N ARG A 7 31.15 -1.45 4.82
CA ARG A 7 32.27 -2.24 5.36
C ARG A 7 31.93 -2.87 6.71
N LYS A 8 31.35 -2.10 7.64
CA LYS A 8 30.89 -2.60 8.95
C LYS A 8 29.78 -3.65 8.81
N PHE A 9 28.91 -3.52 7.82
CA PHE A 9 27.91 -4.54 7.50
C PHE A 9 28.57 -5.81 6.96
N GLU A 10 29.51 -5.72 6.02
CA GLU A 10 30.24 -6.86 5.47
C GLU A 10 31.07 -7.61 6.52
N GLU A 11 31.65 -6.89 7.50
CA GLU A 11 32.33 -7.48 8.66
C GLU A 11 31.36 -8.15 9.66
N GLY A 12 30.08 -7.73 9.68
CA GLY A 12 29.08 -8.13 10.66
C GLY A 12 28.00 -9.07 10.15
N ILE A 13 28.02 -9.45 8.86
CA ILE A 13 27.09 -10.41 8.26
C ILE A 13 27.67 -11.81 8.26
N SER A 14 26.85 -12.80 8.61
CA SER A 14 27.17 -14.22 8.49
C SER A 14 25.99 -14.98 7.90
N TYR A 15 26.26 -16.12 7.25
CA TYR A 15 25.24 -16.99 6.66
C TYR A 15 25.40 -18.39 7.23
N LYS A 16 24.37 -18.90 7.91
CA LYS A 16 24.36 -20.23 8.51
C LYS A 16 22.93 -20.81 8.41
N ASP A 17 22.83 -22.11 8.10
CA ASP A 17 21.55 -22.85 8.08
C ASP A 17 20.45 -22.19 7.21
N LYS A 18 20.84 -21.63 6.05
CA LYS A 18 19.96 -20.90 5.11
C LYS A 18 19.39 -19.57 5.61
N CYS A 19 19.93 -19.02 6.70
CA CYS A 19 19.56 -17.73 7.24
C CYS A 19 20.78 -16.80 7.31
N TYR A 20 20.53 -15.50 7.09
CA TYR A 20 21.52 -14.45 7.30
C TYR A 20 21.40 -13.89 8.71
N LYS A 21 22.54 -13.62 9.34
CA LYS A 21 22.63 -12.98 10.65
C LYS A 21 23.47 -11.71 10.54
N VAL A 22 22.94 -10.59 11.03
CA VAL A 22 23.51 -9.25 10.84
C VAL A 22 23.64 -8.49 12.17
N LYS A 23 24.59 -7.55 12.22
CA LYS A 23 24.68 -6.54 13.29
C LYS A 23 23.87 -5.29 12.96
N LEU A 24 23.33 -4.61 13.97
CA LEU A 24 22.65 -3.33 13.76
C LEU A 24 23.67 -2.23 13.44
N PRO A 25 23.39 -1.32 12.49
CA PRO A 25 24.33 -0.26 12.13
C PRO A 25 24.27 0.87 13.17
N TRP A 26 25.34 0.99 13.98
CA TRP A 26 25.45 2.01 15.02
C TRP A 26 26.32 3.19 14.57
N LYS A 27 25.88 4.41 14.91
CA LYS A 27 26.74 5.60 14.90
C LYS A 27 27.53 5.65 16.23
N PRO A 28 28.71 6.30 16.26
CA PRO A 28 29.43 6.54 17.51
C PRO A 28 28.50 7.17 18.56
N GLU A 29 28.59 6.69 19.81
CA GLU A 29 27.83 7.19 20.98
C GLU A 29 26.30 6.98 20.97
N MET A 30 25.67 6.52 19.88
CA MET A 30 24.21 6.31 19.83
C MET A 30 23.70 5.28 20.84
N LYS A 31 24.48 4.23 21.13
CA LYS A 31 24.09 3.18 22.09
C LYS A 31 23.83 3.77 23.49
N ASN A 32 24.58 4.79 23.88
CA ASN A 32 24.51 5.43 25.20
C ASN A 32 23.38 6.46 25.31
N ALA A 33 22.73 6.82 24.20
CA ALA A 33 21.70 7.86 24.14
C ALA A 33 20.27 7.29 24.06
N LEU A 34 20.12 5.96 23.95
CA LEU A 34 18.84 5.30 23.69
C LEU A 34 18.22 4.79 25.00
N HIS A 35 17.49 5.66 25.70
CA HIS A 35 16.66 5.27 26.85
C HIS A 35 15.22 5.72 26.64
N ASN A 36 14.27 4.77 26.56
CA ASN A 36 12.85 5.09 26.32
C ASN A 36 11.86 4.24 27.13
N LYS A 37 12.33 3.55 28.17
CA LYS A 37 11.54 2.66 29.03
C LYS A 37 10.27 3.31 29.56
N GLU A 38 10.33 4.55 30.04
CA GLU A 38 9.15 5.26 30.53
C GLU A 38 8.07 5.46 29.45
N VAL A 39 8.48 5.80 28.22
CA VAL A 39 7.57 6.05 27.10
C VAL A 39 6.89 4.74 26.67
N ALA A 40 7.66 3.67 26.53
CA ALA A 40 7.15 2.34 26.22
C ALA A 40 6.18 1.85 27.31
N SER A 41 6.54 2.00 28.59
CA SER A 41 5.69 1.64 29.73
C SER A 41 4.35 2.38 29.75
N ARG A 42 4.33 3.70 29.51
CA ARG A 42 3.06 4.48 29.45
C ARG A 42 2.16 4.00 28.30
N ARG A 43 2.73 3.70 27.13
CA ARG A 43 1.96 3.19 25.98
C ARG A 43 1.46 1.77 26.23
N PHE A 44 2.28 0.93 26.86
CA PHE A 44 1.90 -0.43 27.26
C PHE A 44 0.76 -0.43 28.29
N GLN A 45 0.79 0.45 29.29
CA GLN A 45 -0.31 0.58 30.27
C GLN A 45 -1.63 0.99 29.61
N THR A 46 -1.57 1.82 28.57
CA THR A 46 -2.76 2.19 27.78
C THR A 46 -3.28 0.99 26.99
N LEU A 47 -2.39 0.23 26.36
CA LEU A 47 -2.74 -0.99 25.63
C LEU A 47 -3.32 -2.07 26.55
N LYS A 48 -2.78 -2.23 27.76
CA LYS A 48 -3.30 -3.14 28.79
C LYS A 48 -4.75 -2.82 29.16
N LYS A 49 -5.10 -1.54 29.31
CA LYS A 49 -6.51 -1.12 29.50
C LYS A 49 -7.38 -1.52 28.31
N SER A 50 -6.88 -1.43 27.09
CA SER A 50 -7.61 -1.89 25.90
C SER A 50 -7.81 -3.41 25.90
N PHE A 51 -6.83 -4.20 26.35
CA PHE A 51 -6.97 -5.66 26.49
C PHE A 51 -8.04 -6.06 27.51
N ILE A 52 -8.10 -5.38 28.65
CA ILE A 52 -9.13 -5.62 29.67
C ILE A 52 -10.52 -5.30 29.10
N ASN A 53 -10.64 -4.20 28.35
CA ASN A 53 -11.93 -3.75 27.81
C ASN A 53 -12.44 -4.59 26.63
N ASP A 54 -11.56 -5.33 25.94
CA ASP A 54 -11.91 -6.15 24.77
C ASP A 54 -11.15 -7.49 24.80
N PRO A 55 -11.74 -8.53 25.41
CA PRO A 55 -11.11 -9.86 25.51
C PRO A 55 -10.89 -10.55 24.15
N VAL A 56 -11.73 -10.25 23.15
CA VAL A 56 -11.58 -10.81 21.79
C VAL A 56 -10.36 -10.20 21.12
N TYR A 57 -10.21 -8.88 21.22
CA TYR A 57 -9.01 -8.17 20.76
C TYR A 57 -7.74 -8.69 21.45
N PHE A 58 -7.78 -8.96 22.76
CA PHE A 58 -6.65 -9.56 23.47
C PHE A 58 -6.32 -10.96 22.94
N SER A 59 -7.32 -11.83 22.76
CA SER A 59 -7.10 -13.18 22.24
C SER A 59 -6.46 -13.20 20.85
N GLU A 60 -6.95 -12.36 19.93
CA GLU A 60 -6.35 -12.24 18.59
C GLU A 60 -4.92 -11.68 18.64
N TYR A 61 -4.64 -10.76 19.56
CA TYR A 61 -3.31 -10.19 19.76
C TYR A 61 -2.33 -11.22 20.33
N SER A 62 -2.75 -11.97 21.36
CA SER A 62 -1.94 -13.00 22.02
C SER A 62 -1.56 -14.09 21.05
N LYS A 63 -2.50 -14.54 20.21
CA LYS A 63 -2.23 -15.55 19.18
C LYS A 63 -1.08 -15.15 18.25
N VAL A 64 -1.06 -13.89 17.79
CA VAL A 64 0.03 -13.39 16.92
C VAL A 64 1.40 -13.45 17.62
N LEU A 65 1.46 -13.18 18.93
CA LEU A 65 2.72 -13.27 19.67
C LEU A 65 3.12 -14.70 20.01
N GLU A 66 2.15 -15.61 20.20
CA GLU A 66 2.40 -17.04 20.34
C GLU A 66 2.98 -17.61 19.05
N ASP A 67 2.38 -17.30 17.90
CA ASP A 67 2.90 -17.66 16.57
C ASP A 67 4.37 -17.15 16.42
N TYR A 68 4.65 -15.91 16.82
CA TYR A 68 6.02 -15.36 16.80
C TYR A 68 7.00 -16.09 17.75
N ARG A 69 6.53 -16.63 18.88
CA ARG A 69 7.40 -17.45 19.76
C ARG A 69 7.70 -18.79 19.14
N GLU A 70 6.69 -19.47 18.59
CA GLU A 70 6.85 -20.76 17.93
C GLU A 70 7.80 -20.68 16.73
N GLU A 71 7.72 -19.57 15.98
CA GLU A 71 8.62 -19.28 14.85
C GLU A 71 10.00 -18.73 15.27
N ASN A 72 10.29 -18.62 16.57
CA ASN A 72 11.53 -18.05 17.14
C ASN A 72 11.81 -16.59 16.70
N ILE A 73 10.78 -15.83 16.35
CA ILE A 73 10.87 -14.40 16.01
C ILE A 73 11.10 -13.56 17.26
N ILE A 74 10.51 -13.96 18.40
CA ILE A 74 10.66 -13.30 19.71
C ILE A 74 11.12 -14.29 20.79
N GLU A 75 11.88 -13.79 21.77
CA GLU A 75 12.33 -14.56 22.93
C GLU A 75 12.16 -13.78 24.24
N SER A 76 12.01 -14.50 25.36
CA SER A 76 11.95 -13.90 26.70
C SER A 76 13.33 -13.51 27.20
N VAL A 77 13.41 -12.35 27.88
CA VAL A 77 14.63 -11.90 28.55
C VAL A 77 14.70 -12.52 29.94
N THR A 78 15.73 -13.33 30.20
CA THR A 78 15.98 -14.01 31.49
C THR A 78 17.35 -13.63 32.05
N GLU A 79 17.56 -13.82 33.36
CA GLU A 79 18.87 -13.59 34.02
C GLU A 79 19.97 -14.52 33.47
N GLU A 80 19.61 -15.68 32.93
CA GLU A 80 20.55 -16.63 32.31
C GLU A 80 21.07 -16.15 30.95
N ASN A 81 20.25 -15.42 30.20
CA ASN A 81 20.56 -14.96 28.85
C ASN A 81 20.98 -13.48 28.81
N GLU A 82 21.02 -12.80 29.96
CA GLU A 82 21.48 -11.42 30.05
C GLU A 82 21.80 -10.93 31.48
N ILE A 83 22.90 -10.17 31.62
CA ILE A 83 23.13 -9.33 32.81
C ILE A 83 22.22 -8.11 32.66
N ILE A 84 21.23 -7.95 33.54
CA ILE A 84 20.25 -6.86 33.51
C ILE A 84 20.95 -5.54 33.88
N SER A 85 21.74 -4.96 32.97
CA SER A 85 22.16 -3.57 33.07
C SER A 85 21.11 -2.70 32.37
N GLU A 86 20.47 -1.78 33.09
CA GLU A 86 19.50 -0.85 32.51
C GLU A 86 20.14 0.15 31.52
N ASP A 87 21.46 0.27 31.55
CA ASP A 87 22.23 1.31 30.86
C ASP A 87 22.45 1.05 29.35
N ASN A 88 22.02 -0.08 28.80
CA ASN A 88 22.25 -0.45 27.39
C ASN A 88 21.06 -1.14 26.70
N CYS A 89 19.85 -0.58 26.79
CA CYS A 89 18.68 -1.20 26.18
C CYS A 89 17.60 -0.21 25.71
N PHE A 90 16.82 -0.63 24.70
CA PHE A 90 15.72 0.17 24.12
C PHE A 90 14.43 -0.66 24.02
N TYR A 91 13.30 -0.02 24.29
CA TYR A 91 11.97 -0.64 24.36
C TYR A 91 11.07 -0.17 23.21
N LEU A 92 10.72 -1.03 22.27
CA LEU A 92 9.82 -0.74 21.15
C LEU A 92 8.36 -0.65 21.63
N PRO A 93 7.68 0.50 21.49
CA PRO A 93 6.23 0.54 21.64
C PRO A 93 5.56 -0.24 20.52
N HIS A 94 4.45 -0.89 20.83
CA HIS A 94 3.70 -1.69 19.86
C HIS A 94 2.20 -1.43 19.93
N ARG A 95 1.51 -1.69 18.82
CA ARG A 95 0.04 -1.57 18.69
C ARG A 95 -0.47 -2.52 17.62
N ALA A 96 -1.76 -2.86 17.67
CA ALA A 96 -2.38 -3.56 16.56
C ALA A 96 -2.69 -2.60 15.41
N VAL A 97 -2.55 -3.11 14.19
CA VAL A 97 -3.17 -2.55 13.00
C VAL A 97 -4.13 -3.59 12.46
N ILE A 98 -5.42 -3.25 12.47
CA ILE A 98 -6.46 -4.11 11.93
C ILE A 98 -6.61 -3.80 10.45
N ARG A 99 -6.45 -4.84 9.63
CA ARG A 99 -6.63 -4.79 8.18
C ARG A 99 -7.93 -5.50 7.85
N GLU A 100 -8.99 -4.72 7.67
CA GLU A 100 -10.33 -5.21 7.32
C GLU A 100 -10.39 -5.86 5.92
N ASP A 101 -9.30 -5.84 5.15
CA ASP A 101 -9.17 -6.31 3.78
C ASP A 101 -8.56 -7.71 3.58
N LYS A 102 -8.11 -8.39 4.65
CA LYS A 102 -7.58 -9.77 4.57
C LYS A 102 -8.41 -10.76 5.38
N THR A 103 -8.73 -11.91 4.79
CA THR A 103 -9.51 -12.99 5.41
C THR A 103 -8.72 -13.80 6.46
N THR A 104 -7.39 -13.91 6.30
CA THR A 104 -6.53 -14.82 7.10
C THR A 104 -5.68 -14.15 8.19
N THR A 105 -5.32 -12.86 8.06
CA THR A 105 -4.53 -12.10 9.06
C THR A 105 -5.13 -10.71 9.31
N ARG A 106 -6.28 -10.69 9.99
CA ARG A 106 -7.04 -9.45 10.27
C ARG A 106 -6.33 -8.51 11.22
N LEU A 107 -5.51 -9.03 12.14
CA LEU A 107 -4.75 -8.27 13.12
C LEU A 107 -3.25 -8.44 12.90
N ARG A 108 -2.50 -7.33 12.92
CA ARG A 108 -1.02 -7.35 12.88
C ARG A 108 -0.45 -6.51 14.00
N VAL A 109 0.54 -7.03 14.71
CA VAL A 109 1.30 -6.28 15.69
C VAL A 109 2.36 -5.43 14.99
N VAL A 110 2.29 -4.11 15.17
CA VAL A 110 3.22 -3.16 14.57
C VAL A 110 4.04 -2.51 15.66
N PHE A 111 5.36 -2.53 15.49
CA PHE A 111 6.36 -1.91 16.35
C PHE A 111 6.71 -0.53 15.79
N ASP A 112 6.68 0.48 16.66
CA ASP A 112 6.82 1.88 16.28
C ASP A 112 8.28 2.32 16.38
N ALA A 113 8.99 2.29 15.25
CA ALA A 113 10.40 2.73 15.13
C ALA A 113 10.66 3.80 14.04
N SER A 114 9.58 4.35 13.47
CA SER A 114 9.46 5.53 12.57
C SER A 114 9.98 5.47 11.10
N SER A 115 9.22 6.15 10.22
CA SER A 115 8.91 5.85 8.80
C SER A 115 9.56 6.73 7.73
N HIS A 116 9.68 6.26 6.47
CA HIS A 116 9.99 7.09 5.27
C HIS A 116 9.15 6.74 4.00
N SER A 117 9.32 7.56 2.94
CA SER A 117 8.39 8.01 1.88
C SER A 117 8.05 7.09 0.68
N LYS A 118 6.93 7.44 0.00
CA LYS A 118 6.28 6.76 -1.15
C LYS A 118 7.10 6.76 -2.47
N GLY A 119 7.13 5.60 -3.13
CA GLY A 119 7.77 5.36 -4.43
C GLY A 119 6.98 5.82 -5.68
N GLN A 120 7.71 5.88 -6.80
CA GLN A 120 7.28 6.27 -8.14
C GLN A 120 6.75 5.09 -8.98
N LEU A 121 5.92 5.39 -9.99
CA LEU A 121 5.41 4.42 -10.98
C LEU A 121 6.37 4.25 -12.18
N TYR A 122 6.63 3.02 -12.60
CA TYR A 122 7.41 2.67 -13.79
C TYR A 122 6.49 2.28 -14.97
N ARG A 123 6.75 2.82 -16.18
CA ARG A 123 5.95 2.62 -17.42
C ARG A 123 6.78 2.10 -18.61
N ILE A 124 7.92 1.45 -18.36
CA ILE A 124 8.96 1.22 -19.39
C ILE A 124 8.85 -0.16 -20.07
N TYR A 125 8.26 -1.17 -19.41
CA TYR A 125 8.24 -2.56 -19.91
C TYR A 125 6.84 -3.04 -20.33
N SER A 126 6.78 -3.94 -21.32
CA SER A 126 5.53 -4.55 -21.81
C SER A 126 4.94 -5.61 -20.88
N VAL A 127 5.78 -6.28 -20.08
CA VAL A 127 5.38 -7.22 -19.03
C VAL A 127 6.09 -6.80 -17.75
N VAL A 128 5.36 -6.68 -16.64
CA VAL A 128 5.91 -6.32 -15.33
C VAL A 128 5.60 -7.46 -14.35
N VAL A 129 6.63 -7.94 -13.67
CA VAL A 129 6.58 -8.91 -12.57
C VAL A 129 6.73 -8.12 -11.28
N THR A 130 5.74 -8.25 -10.40
CA THR A 130 5.78 -7.66 -9.05
C THR A 130 5.78 -8.77 -8.01
N ALA A 131 6.73 -8.74 -7.07
CA ALA A 131 6.73 -9.63 -5.91
C ALA A 131 6.83 -8.82 -4.61
N ASP A 132 6.00 -9.19 -3.62
CA ASP A 132 5.99 -8.64 -2.25
C ASP A 132 6.86 -9.56 -1.39
N ILE A 133 8.05 -9.12 -0.97
CA ILE A 133 8.94 -9.92 -0.10
C ILE A 133 8.64 -9.62 1.38
N LYS A 134 7.36 -9.53 1.73
CA LYS A 134 6.86 -8.97 2.99
C LYS A 134 7.47 -9.57 4.25
N GLN A 135 7.81 -10.85 4.21
CA GLN A 135 8.34 -11.59 5.35
C GLN A 135 9.87 -11.57 5.43
N ALA A 136 10.56 -10.95 4.46
CA ALA A 136 12.01 -10.99 4.37
C ALA A 136 12.74 -10.46 5.59
N PHE A 137 12.20 -9.44 6.25
CA PHE A 137 12.78 -8.90 7.47
C PHE A 137 12.88 -9.95 8.56
N LEU A 138 11.83 -10.77 8.73
CA LEU A 138 11.74 -11.79 9.77
C LEU A 138 12.66 -13.00 9.50
N GLN A 139 13.21 -13.10 8.28
CA GLN A 139 14.14 -14.16 7.90
C GLN A 139 15.61 -13.78 8.18
N ILE A 140 15.87 -12.52 8.54
CA ILE A 140 17.21 -12.03 8.86
C ILE A 140 17.38 -11.98 10.38
N GLU A 141 18.34 -12.70 10.93
CA GLU A 141 18.64 -12.71 12.36
C GLU A 141 19.45 -11.49 12.81
N ILE A 142 19.20 -11.03 14.04
CA ILE A 142 20.00 -10.03 14.73
C ILE A 142 21.01 -10.74 15.64
N HIS A 143 22.26 -10.29 15.58
CA HIS A 143 23.33 -10.75 16.46
C HIS A 143 22.97 -10.54 17.94
N GLU A 144 23.30 -11.50 18.81
CA GLU A 144 22.89 -11.53 20.22
C GLU A 144 23.22 -10.23 20.96
N GLU A 145 24.43 -9.70 20.72
CA GLU A 145 24.94 -8.43 21.24
C GLU A 145 24.04 -7.21 20.97
N ASP A 146 23.24 -7.23 19.90
CA ASP A 146 22.41 -6.12 19.46
C ASP A 146 20.91 -6.34 19.72
N ARG A 147 20.48 -7.54 20.14
CA ARG A 147 19.05 -7.85 20.39
C ARG A 147 18.44 -6.99 21.50
N ASN A 148 19.24 -6.52 22.46
CA ASN A 148 18.79 -5.70 23.58
C ASN A 148 18.22 -4.33 23.20
N TYR A 149 18.46 -3.90 21.97
CA TYR A 149 17.89 -2.66 21.42
C TYR A 149 16.54 -2.89 20.73
N THR A 150 15.95 -4.08 20.90
CA THR A 150 14.65 -4.48 20.32
C THR A 150 13.66 -5.02 21.36
N ARG A 151 13.86 -4.69 22.64
CA ARG A 151 13.01 -5.17 23.72
C ARG A 151 11.59 -4.59 23.64
N PHE A 152 10.60 -5.26 24.22
CA PHE A 152 9.25 -4.74 24.41
C PHE A 152 8.57 -5.41 25.61
N LEU A 153 7.50 -4.79 26.13
CA LEU A 153 6.76 -5.27 27.30
C LEU A 153 5.55 -6.09 26.86
N TRP A 154 5.29 -7.21 27.52
CA TRP A 154 4.13 -8.07 27.25
C TRP A 154 3.49 -8.57 28.55
N THR A 155 2.24 -9.03 28.48
CA THR A 155 1.57 -9.68 29.61
C THR A 155 0.57 -10.72 29.12
N ALA A 156 0.65 -11.93 29.66
CA ALA A 156 -0.31 -13.00 29.40
C ALA A 156 -1.60 -12.86 30.23
N ASP A 157 -1.59 -11.99 31.25
CA ASP A 157 -2.72 -11.74 32.13
C ASP A 157 -2.89 -10.22 32.33
N PRO A 158 -3.77 -9.57 31.56
CA PRO A 158 -3.93 -8.13 31.61
C PRO A 158 -4.62 -7.65 32.91
N GLU A 159 -5.23 -8.52 33.72
CA GLU A 159 -5.88 -8.13 34.98
C GLU A 159 -4.91 -8.13 36.17
N ASN A 160 -3.88 -8.98 36.13
CA ASN A 160 -2.85 -9.03 37.16
C ASN A 160 -1.81 -7.92 36.95
N SER A 161 -1.57 -7.06 37.94
CA SER A 161 -0.59 -5.97 37.83
C SER A 161 0.88 -6.45 37.79
N ASN A 162 1.15 -7.69 38.21
CA ASN A 162 2.49 -8.26 38.35
C ASN A 162 2.87 -9.26 37.25
N SER A 163 2.01 -9.52 36.27
CA SER A 163 2.18 -10.50 35.17
C SER A 163 2.94 -9.95 33.95
N GLY A 164 3.76 -8.91 34.13
CA GLY A 164 4.51 -8.29 33.04
C GLY A 164 5.81 -9.03 32.74
N GLU A 165 6.06 -9.33 31.47
CA GLU A 165 7.33 -9.88 30.99
C GLU A 165 8.01 -8.97 29.95
N ILE A 166 9.32 -9.14 29.79
CA ILE A 166 10.13 -8.42 28.79
C ILE A 166 10.52 -9.42 27.70
N LEU A 167 10.13 -9.11 26.48
CA LEU A 167 10.48 -9.87 25.29
C LEU A 167 11.47 -9.06 24.42
N ARG A 168 12.22 -9.71 23.54
CA ARG A 168 13.05 -9.03 22.52
C ARG A 168 12.96 -9.75 21.18
N MET A 169 13.24 -9.02 20.10
CA MET A 169 13.27 -9.59 18.76
C MET A 169 14.60 -10.28 18.50
N THR A 170 14.54 -11.45 17.87
CA THR A 170 15.75 -12.15 17.38
C THR A 170 16.00 -11.87 15.89
N ARG A 171 15.04 -11.25 15.22
CA ARG A 171 15.01 -10.98 13.78
C ARG A 171 14.86 -9.49 13.48
N VAL A 172 15.27 -9.08 12.28
CA VAL A 172 15.09 -7.71 11.79
C VAL A 172 13.58 -7.42 11.72
N LEU A 173 13.14 -6.35 12.36
CA LEU A 173 11.72 -6.01 12.47
C LEU A 173 11.31 -4.89 11.51
N PHE A 174 10.05 -4.89 11.08
CA PHE A 174 9.49 -3.81 10.28
C PHE A 174 9.42 -2.51 11.08
N GLY A 175 9.66 -1.37 10.41
CA GLY A 175 9.45 -0.04 10.99
C GLY A 175 10.68 0.61 11.62
N VAL A 176 11.83 -0.08 11.72
CA VAL A 176 13.12 0.57 12.11
C VAL A 176 13.81 1.10 10.86
N THR A 177 14.34 2.34 10.93
CA THR A 177 15.02 2.96 9.78
C THR A 177 16.22 2.12 9.29
N SER A 178 16.92 1.44 10.19
CA SER A 178 18.05 0.56 9.85
C SER A 178 17.63 -0.78 9.24
N SER A 179 16.44 -1.29 9.54
CA SER A 179 15.94 -2.57 9.00
C SER A 179 15.91 -2.56 7.49
N LEU A 180 15.52 -1.43 6.90
CA LEU A 180 15.46 -1.27 5.46
C LEU A 180 16.84 -1.34 4.80
N PHE A 181 17.84 -0.72 5.44
CA PHE A 181 19.22 -0.84 5.00
C PHE A 181 19.70 -2.30 5.11
N LEU A 182 19.44 -2.95 6.24
CA LEU A 182 19.87 -4.34 6.49
C LEU A 182 19.26 -5.32 5.50
N LEU A 183 17.97 -5.19 5.19
CA LEU A 183 17.31 -6.00 4.17
C LEU A 183 17.96 -5.80 2.80
N ASN A 184 18.05 -4.56 2.32
CA ASN A 184 18.62 -4.26 1.01
C ASN A 184 20.09 -4.69 0.90
N ALA A 185 20.89 -4.47 1.94
CA ALA A 185 22.30 -4.87 1.96
C ALA A 185 22.45 -6.40 1.96
N THR A 186 21.58 -7.12 2.70
CA THR A 186 21.56 -8.59 2.73
C THR A 186 21.15 -9.17 1.38
N ILE A 187 20.09 -8.64 0.76
CA ILE A 187 19.66 -9.06 -0.57
C ILE A 187 20.78 -8.81 -1.60
N LYS A 188 21.38 -7.61 -1.62
CA LYS A 188 22.49 -7.32 -2.54
C LYS A 188 23.68 -8.24 -2.32
N HIS A 189 24.04 -8.52 -1.06
CA HIS A 189 25.10 -9.46 -0.73
C HIS A 189 24.76 -10.89 -1.21
N HIS A 190 23.53 -11.34 -1.02
CA HIS A 190 23.07 -12.64 -1.48
C HIS A 190 23.10 -12.76 -3.02
N LEU A 191 22.62 -11.71 -3.72
CA LEU A 191 22.61 -11.65 -5.19
C LEU A 191 24.00 -11.82 -5.81
N LYS A 192 25.08 -11.38 -5.14
CA LYS A 192 26.47 -11.57 -5.61
C LYS A 192 26.83 -13.05 -5.84
N ARG A 193 26.18 -13.98 -5.14
CA ARG A 193 26.41 -15.45 -5.29
C ARG A 193 25.90 -16.00 -6.61
N TYR A 194 25.02 -15.26 -7.30
CA TYR A 194 24.33 -15.70 -8.52
C TYR A 194 24.78 -14.95 -9.77
N VAL A 195 25.82 -14.12 -9.68
CA VAL A 195 26.37 -13.34 -10.81
C VAL A 195 26.75 -14.26 -11.97
N ASP A 196 27.42 -15.38 -11.68
CA ASP A 196 27.89 -16.31 -12.70
C ASP A 196 26.77 -17.26 -13.19
N LYS A 197 25.81 -17.58 -12.32
CA LYS A 197 24.73 -18.54 -12.61
C LYS A 197 23.56 -17.92 -13.37
N PHE A 198 23.14 -16.71 -12.97
CA PHE A 198 22.01 -15.98 -13.54
C PHE A 198 22.37 -14.50 -13.79
N PRO A 199 23.32 -14.19 -14.70
CA PRO A 199 23.86 -12.83 -14.86
C PRO A 199 22.82 -11.79 -15.28
N HIS A 200 21.86 -12.18 -16.14
CA HIS A 200 20.78 -11.32 -16.61
C HIS A 200 19.79 -11.00 -15.48
N THR A 201 19.29 -12.01 -14.78
CA THR A 201 18.37 -11.87 -13.65
C THR A 201 19.01 -11.16 -12.47
N HIS A 202 20.28 -11.43 -12.17
CA HIS A 202 21.06 -10.70 -11.17
C HIS A 202 21.05 -9.18 -11.46
N LYS A 203 21.40 -8.79 -12.70
CA LYS A 203 21.46 -7.38 -13.09
C LYS A 203 20.07 -6.73 -13.06
N LEU A 204 19.02 -7.45 -13.42
CA LEU A 204 17.65 -6.95 -13.34
C LEU A 204 17.19 -6.76 -11.89
N LEU A 205 17.47 -7.72 -11.01
CA LEU A 205 17.15 -7.62 -9.59
C LEU A 205 17.93 -6.48 -8.93
N GLU A 206 19.23 -6.35 -9.20
CA GLU A 206 20.06 -5.28 -8.63
C GLU A 206 19.55 -3.88 -9.00
N ASN A 207 19.09 -3.69 -10.25
CA ASN A 207 18.63 -2.39 -10.75
C ASN A 207 17.17 -2.08 -10.41
N ASN A 208 16.33 -3.08 -10.13
CA ASN A 208 14.88 -2.89 -10.00
C ASN A 208 14.29 -3.37 -8.65
N LEU A 209 15.12 -3.77 -7.70
CA LEU A 209 14.70 -4.07 -6.33
C LEU A 209 14.60 -2.76 -5.53
N HIS A 210 13.37 -2.42 -5.10
CA HIS A 210 13.13 -1.25 -4.28
C HIS A 210 12.49 -1.66 -2.96
N VAL A 211 13.29 -1.65 -1.89
CA VAL A 211 12.84 -1.85 -0.51
C VAL A 211 12.29 -3.27 -0.29
N ASP A 212 10.98 -3.45 -0.42
CA ASP A 212 10.27 -4.71 -0.19
C ASP A 212 9.61 -5.23 -1.48
N ASP A 213 9.67 -4.43 -2.54
CA ASP A 213 9.01 -4.65 -3.81
C ASP A 213 10.06 -4.96 -4.88
N VAL A 214 9.91 -6.13 -5.50
CA VAL A 214 10.62 -6.48 -6.72
C VAL A 214 9.75 -6.04 -7.90
N HIS A 215 10.27 -5.16 -8.75
CA HIS A 215 9.56 -4.68 -9.93
C HIS A 215 10.37 -4.92 -11.19
N ILE A 216 10.37 -6.16 -11.69
CA ILE A 216 11.15 -6.50 -12.88
C ILE A 216 10.26 -6.38 -14.09
N GLY A 217 10.78 -5.91 -15.21
CA GLY A 217 10.04 -5.90 -16.46
C GLY A 217 10.84 -6.42 -17.63
N GLU A 218 10.12 -7.05 -18.56
CA GLU A 218 10.69 -7.74 -19.72
C GLU A 218 9.84 -7.47 -20.98
N ASP A 219 10.49 -7.63 -22.13
CA ASP A 219 9.88 -7.35 -23.44
C ASP A 219 8.85 -8.41 -23.86
N ASN A 220 8.88 -9.60 -23.24
CA ASN A 220 7.93 -10.67 -23.53
C ASN A 220 7.76 -11.64 -22.36
N VAL A 221 6.65 -12.40 -22.40
CA VAL A 221 6.23 -13.33 -21.34
C VAL A 221 7.24 -14.44 -21.09
N HIS A 222 7.90 -14.96 -22.13
CA HIS A 222 8.86 -16.05 -21.97
C HIS A 222 10.09 -15.61 -21.18
N LYS A 223 10.64 -14.42 -21.48
CA LYS A 223 11.73 -13.83 -20.71
C LYS A 223 11.29 -13.47 -19.28
N ALA A 224 10.09 -12.90 -19.13
CA ALA A 224 9.52 -12.60 -17.81
C ALA A 224 9.37 -13.85 -16.94
N LEU A 225 8.96 -14.98 -17.53
CA LEU A 225 8.83 -16.25 -16.83
C LEU A 225 10.18 -16.83 -16.39
N ILE A 226 11.20 -16.78 -17.26
CA ILE A 226 12.57 -17.19 -16.88
C ILE A 226 13.07 -16.36 -15.70
N VAL A 227 12.97 -15.04 -15.80
CA VAL A 227 13.39 -14.12 -14.73
C VAL A 227 12.62 -14.37 -13.43
N CYS A 228 11.32 -14.68 -13.52
CA CYS A 228 10.49 -15.03 -12.37
C CYS A 228 10.97 -16.32 -11.68
N LEU A 229 11.21 -17.39 -12.45
CA LEU A 229 11.66 -18.68 -11.92
C LEU A 229 13.08 -18.60 -11.33
N GLU A 230 14.00 -17.91 -12.00
CA GLU A 230 15.35 -17.68 -11.51
C GLU A 230 15.34 -16.80 -10.25
N SER A 231 14.51 -15.76 -10.21
CA SER A 231 14.34 -14.92 -9.02
C SER A 231 13.77 -15.74 -7.85
N TYR A 232 12.78 -16.59 -8.11
CA TYR A 232 12.23 -17.50 -7.11
C TYR A 232 13.32 -18.43 -6.52
N GLU A 233 14.16 -19.02 -7.37
CA GLU A 233 15.28 -19.87 -6.93
C GLU A 233 16.27 -19.10 -6.06
N ILE A 234 16.66 -17.90 -6.49
CA ILE A 234 17.56 -17.00 -5.75
C ILE A 234 16.98 -16.70 -4.36
N PHE A 235 15.74 -16.21 -4.28
CA PHE A 235 15.16 -15.77 -3.01
C PHE A 235 14.86 -16.95 -2.06
N LYS A 236 14.47 -18.11 -2.61
CA LYS A 236 14.24 -19.33 -1.82
C LYS A 236 15.50 -19.83 -1.10
N ASP A 237 16.68 -19.67 -1.70
CA ASP A 237 17.96 -20.07 -1.08
C ASP A 237 18.31 -19.24 0.18
N ALA A 238 17.74 -18.04 0.30
CA ALA A 238 17.87 -17.17 1.47
C ALA A 238 16.68 -17.28 2.45
N SER A 239 15.80 -18.26 2.28
CA SER A 239 14.53 -18.38 3.01
C SER A 239 13.60 -17.17 2.84
N LEU A 240 13.82 -16.37 1.78
CA LEU A 240 13.02 -15.19 1.41
C LEU A 240 11.90 -15.59 0.43
N ASP A 241 11.15 -16.64 0.76
CA ASP A 241 10.18 -17.23 -0.17
C ASP A 241 9.12 -16.23 -0.63
N TRP A 242 8.58 -16.44 -1.84
CA TRP A 242 7.47 -15.64 -2.36
C TRP A 242 6.16 -16.12 -1.73
N ASP A 243 5.16 -15.24 -1.59
CA ASP A 243 3.81 -15.67 -1.18
C ASP A 243 3.30 -16.80 -2.10
N GLU A 244 2.44 -17.67 -1.54
CA GLU A 244 1.89 -18.91 -2.12
C GLU A 244 1.60 -18.87 -3.63
N ILE A 245 1.77 -20.02 -4.28
CA ILE A 245 1.36 -20.25 -5.68
C ILE A 245 -0.09 -19.76 -5.86
N VAL A 246 -0.28 -18.86 -6.82
CA VAL A 246 -1.59 -18.27 -7.12
C VAL A 246 -2.57 -19.40 -7.47
N PRO A 247 -3.73 -19.52 -6.77
CA PRO A 247 -4.72 -20.56 -7.06
C PRO A 247 -5.14 -20.58 -8.53
N ASP A 248 -5.35 -21.77 -9.09
CA ASP A 248 -5.70 -21.97 -10.51
C ASP A 248 -6.92 -21.14 -10.96
N GLU A 249 -7.88 -20.91 -10.06
CA GLU A 249 -9.04 -20.08 -10.32
C GLU A 249 -8.68 -18.61 -10.61
N ILE A 250 -7.71 -18.06 -9.87
CA ILE A 250 -7.20 -16.70 -10.09
C ILE A 250 -6.33 -16.66 -11.35
N VAL A 251 -5.51 -17.69 -11.59
CA VAL A 251 -4.72 -17.83 -12.83
C VAL A 251 -5.64 -17.84 -14.05
N LYS A 252 -6.77 -18.54 -13.99
CA LYS A 252 -7.79 -18.55 -15.04
C LYS A 252 -8.39 -17.16 -15.28
N ILE A 253 -8.84 -16.48 -14.22
CA ILE A 253 -9.39 -15.11 -14.31
C ILE A 253 -8.36 -14.13 -14.91
N PHE A 254 -7.09 -14.26 -14.50
CA PHE A 254 -6.00 -13.46 -15.03
C PHE A 254 -5.75 -13.73 -16.52
N ASN A 255 -5.73 -15.01 -16.93
CA ASN A 255 -5.55 -15.38 -18.33
C ASN A 255 -6.70 -14.89 -19.21
N ASP A 256 -7.95 -14.98 -18.73
CA ASP A 256 -9.12 -14.45 -19.42
C ASP A 256 -9.00 -12.92 -19.61
N TRP A 257 -8.62 -12.20 -18.55
CA TRP A 257 -8.36 -10.75 -18.61
C TRP A 257 -7.19 -10.39 -19.52
N TRP A 258 -6.13 -11.20 -19.53
CA TRP A 258 -4.95 -11.02 -20.37
C TRP A 258 -5.28 -11.21 -21.85
N ASP A 259 -6.07 -12.22 -22.18
CA ASP A 259 -6.55 -12.45 -23.55
C ASP A 259 -7.47 -11.32 -24.03
N ASP A 260 -8.27 -10.74 -23.14
CA ASP A 260 -9.00 -9.51 -23.44
C ASP A 260 -8.07 -8.32 -23.68
N LEU A 261 -6.99 -8.20 -22.90
CA LEU A 261 -6.04 -7.10 -23.03
C LEU A 261 -5.26 -7.15 -24.37
N LYS A 262 -5.00 -8.34 -24.91
CA LYS A 262 -4.44 -8.50 -26.27
C LYS A 262 -5.33 -7.86 -27.34
N LYS A 263 -6.66 -7.91 -27.16
CA LYS A 263 -7.64 -7.29 -28.07
C LYS A 263 -7.57 -5.75 -28.03
N TRP A 264 -6.97 -5.16 -27.00
CA TRP A 264 -6.87 -3.70 -26.83
C TRP A 264 -5.80 -3.06 -27.71
N SER A 265 -4.93 -3.83 -28.35
CA SER A 265 -3.96 -3.35 -29.36
C SER A 265 -4.63 -2.60 -30.52
N ASN A 266 -5.94 -2.82 -30.74
CA ASN A 266 -6.75 -2.15 -31.75
C ASN A 266 -7.46 -0.88 -31.24
N ILE A 267 -7.43 -0.59 -29.94
CA ILE A 267 -8.05 0.63 -29.41
C ILE A 267 -7.17 1.81 -29.82
N ARG A 268 -7.76 2.75 -30.57
CA ARG A 268 -7.15 4.02 -30.95
C ARG A 268 -7.90 5.14 -30.24
N ILE A 269 -7.18 5.92 -29.44
CA ILE A 269 -7.72 7.12 -28.80
C ILE A 269 -7.12 8.33 -29.50
N THR A 270 -7.96 9.13 -30.13
CA THR A 270 -7.56 10.39 -30.76
C THR A 270 -7.02 11.33 -29.68
N ARG A 271 -5.73 11.67 -29.75
CA ARG A 271 -5.07 12.53 -28.73
C ARG A 271 -5.40 14.01 -28.89
N HIS A 272 -5.81 14.42 -30.09
CA HIS A 272 -6.14 15.81 -30.39
C HIS A 272 -7.63 16.09 -30.11
N TYR A 273 -7.93 16.84 -29.05
CA TYR A 273 -9.31 17.09 -28.63
C TYR A 273 -10.16 17.86 -29.63
N PHE A 274 -9.53 18.63 -30.51
CA PHE A 274 -10.18 19.52 -31.47
C PHE A 274 -9.94 19.06 -32.92
N TYR A 275 -9.82 17.76 -33.15
CA TYR A 275 -9.44 17.23 -34.47
C TYR A 275 -10.45 17.69 -35.53
N GLY A 276 -9.95 18.42 -36.53
CA GLY A 276 -10.76 19.01 -37.59
C GLY A 276 -11.33 20.40 -37.32
N ALA A 277 -11.06 21.03 -36.16
CA ALA A 277 -11.53 22.37 -35.83
C ALA A 277 -10.37 23.38 -35.65
N LEU A 278 -10.52 24.58 -36.20
CA LEU A 278 -9.61 25.69 -35.92
C LEU A 278 -10.09 26.46 -34.67
N PRO A 279 -9.18 27.06 -33.87
CA PRO A 279 -9.57 27.80 -32.67
C PRO A 279 -10.61 28.89 -32.91
N LYS A 280 -10.58 29.55 -34.08
CA LYS A 280 -11.53 30.60 -34.48
C LYS A 280 -12.96 30.08 -34.70
N ASP A 281 -13.11 28.78 -34.98
CA ASP A 281 -14.38 28.15 -35.29
C ASP A 281 -15.05 27.60 -34.03
N ILE A 282 -14.39 27.67 -32.88
CA ILE A 282 -14.90 27.15 -31.60
C ILE A 282 -15.80 28.20 -30.95
N HIS A 283 -17.07 27.85 -30.80
CA HIS A 283 -18.07 28.67 -30.12
C HIS A 283 -18.04 28.44 -28.60
N ASN A 284 -18.02 27.17 -28.17
CA ASN A 284 -18.16 26.82 -26.76
C ASN A 284 -17.45 25.49 -26.43
N ILE A 285 -16.88 25.40 -25.23
CA ILE A 285 -16.23 24.18 -24.73
C ILE A 285 -16.78 23.81 -23.37
N LYS A 286 -17.33 22.60 -23.28
CA LYS A 286 -17.87 22.02 -22.05
C LYS A 286 -17.13 20.74 -21.69
N LEU A 287 -16.80 20.58 -20.41
CA LEU A 287 -16.32 19.33 -19.83
C LEU A 287 -17.49 18.61 -19.18
N HIS A 288 -17.96 17.53 -19.79
CA HIS A 288 -19.01 16.68 -19.28
C HIS A 288 -18.40 15.52 -18.49
N LEU A 289 -18.77 15.37 -17.22
CA LEU A 289 -18.36 14.24 -16.41
C LEU A 289 -19.57 13.41 -16.02
N PHE A 290 -19.51 12.12 -16.33
CA PHE A 290 -20.54 11.14 -15.99
C PHE A 290 -20.03 10.29 -14.85
N SER A 291 -20.85 10.04 -13.84
CA SER A 291 -20.54 9.12 -12.75
C SER A 291 -21.62 8.08 -12.59
N ASP A 292 -21.18 6.87 -12.30
CA ASP A 292 -22.02 5.69 -12.10
C ASP A 292 -21.44 4.84 -10.96
N ALA A 293 -22.30 4.06 -10.31
CA ALA A 293 -21.92 3.13 -9.26
C ALA A 293 -22.76 1.86 -9.27
N SER A 294 -22.09 0.76 -8.95
CA SER A 294 -22.69 -0.53 -8.65
C SER A 294 -22.22 -1.00 -7.28
N ILE A 295 -22.80 -2.11 -6.80
CA ILE A 295 -22.34 -2.78 -5.58
C ILE A 295 -20.90 -3.28 -5.65
N LYS A 296 -20.33 -3.47 -6.86
CA LYS A 296 -18.97 -3.98 -7.05
C LYS A 296 -17.93 -2.87 -7.22
N ALA A 297 -18.30 -1.77 -7.86
CA ALA A 297 -17.39 -0.68 -8.19
C ALA A 297 -18.16 0.61 -8.51
N TYR A 298 -17.48 1.75 -8.41
CA TYR A 298 -18.00 3.06 -8.84
C TYR A 298 -16.94 3.78 -9.66
N GLY A 299 -17.38 4.64 -10.57
CA GLY A 299 -16.49 5.25 -11.53
C GLY A 299 -17.02 6.56 -12.11
N THR A 300 -16.15 7.20 -12.89
CA THR A 300 -16.48 8.40 -13.63
C THR A 300 -15.70 8.47 -14.94
N VAL A 301 -16.28 9.08 -15.95
CA VAL A 301 -15.66 9.37 -17.25
C VAL A 301 -15.90 10.84 -17.61
N ALA A 302 -14.88 11.47 -18.19
CA ALA A 302 -14.90 12.85 -18.61
C ALA A 302 -14.72 12.96 -20.13
N TYR A 303 -15.61 13.74 -20.76
CA TYR A 303 -15.57 14.07 -22.18
C TYR A 303 -15.55 15.59 -22.36
N LEU A 304 -14.74 16.07 -23.30
CA LEU A 304 -14.88 17.42 -23.84
C LEU A 304 -15.94 17.40 -24.93
N ARG A 305 -16.88 18.34 -24.84
CA ARG A 305 -17.85 18.66 -25.88
C ARG A 305 -17.52 20.05 -26.40
N VAL A 306 -17.09 20.12 -27.65
CA VAL A 306 -16.76 21.35 -28.36
C VAL A 306 -17.89 21.62 -29.34
N GLU A 307 -18.44 22.82 -29.27
CA GLU A 307 -19.46 23.31 -30.19
C GLU A 307 -18.82 24.32 -31.12
N LEU A 308 -18.96 24.09 -32.43
CA LEU A 308 -18.42 24.95 -33.47
C LEU A 308 -19.45 26.01 -33.89
N ASN A 309 -18.98 27.07 -34.54
CA ASN A 309 -19.82 28.19 -34.99
C ASN A 309 -20.86 27.78 -36.03
N ASP A 310 -20.64 26.68 -36.74
CA ASP A 310 -21.59 26.10 -37.71
C ASP A 310 -22.62 25.15 -37.04
N GLY A 311 -22.56 24.99 -35.72
CA GLY A 311 -23.43 24.10 -34.94
C GLY A 311 -22.92 22.66 -34.82
N ASN A 312 -21.81 22.30 -35.48
CA ASN A 312 -21.24 20.95 -35.35
C ASN A 312 -20.67 20.72 -33.94
N ILE A 313 -20.78 19.48 -33.46
CA ILE A 313 -20.32 19.09 -32.13
C ILE A 313 -19.21 18.05 -32.26
N ILE A 314 -18.07 18.33 -31.61
CA ILE A 314 -16.97 17.38 -31.46
C ILE A 314 -16.97 16.89 -30.02
N THR A 315 -16.97 15.57 -29.83
CA THR A 315 -16.82 14.94 -28.53
C THR A 315 -15.51 14.17 -28.43
N SER A 316 -14.78 14.42 -27.36
CA SER A 316 -13.43 13.88 -27.17
C SER A 316 -13.28 13.29 -25.76
N PHE A 317 -12.85 12.05 -25.67
CA PHE A 317 -12.52 11.42 -24.39
C PHE A 317 -11.33 12.13 -23.74
N VAL A 318 -11.45 12.47 -22.45
CA VAL A 318 -10.39 13.14 -21.69
C VAL A 318 -9.71 12.16 -20.74
N ALA A 319 -10.50 11.60 -19.82
CA ALA A 319 -10.02 10.70 -18.78
C ALA A 319 -11.18 9.92 -18.16
N SER A 320 -10.87 8.77 -17.59
CA SER A 320 -11.79 8.02 -16.73
C SER A 320 -11.09 7.62 -15.44
N LYS A 321 -11.88 7.34 -14.40
CA LYS A 321 -11.38 6.84 -13.13
C LYS A 321 -12.41 5.94 -12.47
N GLY A 322 -11.98 4.72 -12.14
CA GLY A 322 -12.77 3.75 -11.38
C GLY A 322 -12.17 3.47 -10.00
N ARG A 323 -13.01 2.93 -9.11
CA ARG A 323 -12.62 2.36 -7.81
C ARG A 323 -13.49 1.15 -7.50
N VAL A 324 -12.88 0.13 -6.90
CA VAL A 324 -13.61 -1.02 -6.34
C VAL A 324 -14.43 -0.55 -5.13
N ALA A 325 -15.62 -1.12 -4.97
CA ALA A 325 -16.46 -0.84 -3.81
C ALA A 325 -15.78 -1.34 -2.53
N PRO A 326 -15.92 -0.64 -1.38
CA PRO A 326 -15.37 -1.12 -0.11
C PRO A 326 -15.95 -2.49 0.27
N LEU A 327 -15.13 -3.35 0.87
CA LEU A 327 -15.55 -4.68 1.35
C LEU A 327 -16.68 -4.61 2.39
N LYS A 328 -16.69 -3.55 3.20
CA LYS A 328 -17.83 -3.25 4.07
C LYS A 328 -19.01 -2.78 3.21
N THR A 329 -20.06 -3.58 3.17
CA THR A 329 -21.26 -3.31 2.36
C THR A 329 -21.83 -1.93 2.63
N LEU A 330 -21.69 -1.04 1.65
CA LEU A 330 -22.36 0.25 1.62
C LEU A 330 -23.64 0.12 0.79
N LEU A 331 -24.67 0.88 1.18
CA LEU A 331 -25.88 1.02 0.36
C LEU A 331 -25.53 1.67 -0.98
N LEU A 332 -26.22 1.25 -2.04
CA LEU A 332 -26.02 1.76 -3.40
C LEU A 332 -26.02 3.31 -3.48
N PRO A 333 -26.93 4.06 -2.83
CA PRO A 333 -26.88 5.53 -2.84
C PRO A 333 -25.60 6.14 -2.28
N ARG A 334 -24.92 5.46 -1.34
CA ARG A 334 -23.62 5.91 -0.84
C ARG A 334 -22.51 5.66 -1.85
N LEU A 335 -22.58 4.58 -2.61
CA LEU A 335 -21.63 4.28 -3.69
C LEU A 335 -21.82 5.25 -4.86
N GLU A 336 -23.07 5.56 -5.22
CA GLU A 336 -23.41 6.58 -6.20
C GLU A 336 -22.87 7.97 -5.78
N LEU A 337 -23.03 8.34 -4.49
CA LEU A 337 -22.44 9.57 -3.94
C LEU A 337 -20.91 9.57 -4.03
N MET A 338 -20.28 8.41 -3.87
CA MET A 338 -18.83 8.27 -4.04
C MET A 338 -18.40 8.39 -5.51
N GLY A 339 -19.21 7.91 -6.45
CA GLY A 339 -19.05 8.16 -7.88
C GLY A 339 -19.08 9.65 -8.21
N ALA A 340 -20.09 10.38 -7.70
CA ALA A 340 -20.21 11.83 -7.88
C ALA A 340 -19.01 12.58 -7.26
N LEU A 341 -18.53 12.16 -6.08
CA LEU A 341 -17.33 12.73 -5.47
C LEU A 341 -16.08 12.47 -6.32
N LEU A 342 -15.95 11.26 -6.87
CA LEU A 342 -14.83 10.90 -7.74
C LEU A 342 -14.82 11.77 -9.00
N SER A 343 -16.01 12.06 -9.56
CA SER A 343 -16.21 12.98 -10.67
C SER A 343 -15.75 14.40 -10.34
N ALA A 344 -16.19 14.97 -9.21
CA ALA A 344 -15.75 16.29 -8.75
C ALA A 344 -14.21 16.39 -8.61
N ARG A 345 -13.59 15.38 -8.01
CA ARG A 345 -12.13 15.30 -7.85
C ARG A 345 -11.39 15.12 -9.18
N LEU A 346 -11.93 14.32 -10.10
CA LEU A 346 -11.34 14.13 -11.42
C LEU A 346 -11.39 15.45 -12.20
N SER A 347 -12.51 16.17 -12.13
CA SER A 347 -12.65 17.48 -12.75
C SER A 347 -11.59 18.46 -12.28
N GLU A 348 -11.37 18.61 -10.98
CA GLU A 348 -10.32 19.49 -10.44
C GLU A 348 -8.92 19.12 -10.94
N LYS A 349 -8.62 17.83 -11.10
CA LYS A 349 -7.35 17.38 -11.66
C LYS A 349 -7.20 17.71 -13.14
N ILE A 350 -8.27 17.51 -13.93
CA ILE A 350 -8.28 17.86 -15.35
C ILE A 350 -8.10 19.37 -15.51
N MET A 351 -8.82 20.17 -14.73
CA MET A 351 -8.75 21.63 -14.79
C MET A 351 -7.35 22.19 -14.50
N LYS A 352 -6.57 21.52 -13.64
CA LYS A 352 -5.17 21.91 -13.39
C LYS A 352 -4.24 21.70 -14.58
N GLY A 353 -4.60 20.80 -15.51
CA GLY A 353 -3.83 20.51 -16.71
C GLY A 353 -4.39 21.15 -17.99
N LEU A 354 -5.60 21.72 -17.95
CA LEU A 354 -6.19 22.44 -19.07
C LEU A 354 -5.83 23.92 -18.98
N GLU A 355 -5.19 24.45 -20.02
CA GLU A 355 -4.75 25.85 -20.10
C GLU A 355 -5.80 26.78 -20.72
N PHE A 356 -7.04 26.31 -20.88
CA PHE A 356 -8.14 27.07 -21.45
C PHE A 356 -9.42 26.95 -20.62
N PRO A 357 -10.29 27.98 -20.63
CA PRO A 357 -11.52 27.96 -19.86
C PRO A 357 -12.49 26.93 -20.41
N VAL A 358 -13.05 26.10 -19.54
CA VAL A 358 -14.13 25.16 -19.89
C VAL A 358 -15.26 25.21 -18.87
N GLN A 359 -16.49 25.10 -19.36
CA GLN A 359 -17.65 24.96 -18.49
C GLN A 359 -17.79 23.49 -18.06
N ARG A 360 -17.81 23.25 -16.74
CA ARG A 360 -17.95 21.91 -16.17
C ARG A 360 -19.41 21.53 -15.98
N ILE A 361 -19.80 20.32 -16.40
CA ILE A 361 -21.14 19.76 -16.22
C ILE A 361 -21.01 18.36 -15.63
N PHE A 362 -21.73 18.08 -14.55
CA PHE A 362 -21.68 16.82 -13.83
C PHE A 362 -22.99 16.05 -13.98
N TRP A 363 -22.90 14.77 -14.33
CA TRP A 363 -24.03 13.90 -14.61
C TRP A 363 -24.05 12.71 -13.67
N THR A 364 -25.21 12.46 -13.09
CA THR A 364 -25.53 11.27 -12.30
C THR A 364 -26.95 10.82 -12.62
N ASP A 365 -27.17 9.53 -12.69
CA ASP A 365 -28.47 8.86 -12.79
C ASP A 365 -29.19 8.76 -11.43
N SER A 366 -28.44 8.78 -10.33
CA SER A 366 -29.00 8.74 -8.99
C SER A 366 -29.75 10.02 -8.61
N SER A 367 -31.09 9.93 -8.65
CA SER A 367 -31.99 10.98 -8.16
C SER A 367 -31.71 11.33 -6.69
N ILE A 368 -31.40 10.34 -5.86
CA ILE A 368 -31.12 10.54 -4.43
C ILE A 368 -29.85 11.38 -4.25
N VAL A 369 -28.78 11.03 -4.96
CA VAL A 369 -27.50 11.77 -4.90
C VAL A 369 -27.66 13.18 -5.44
N PHE A 370 -28.42 13.34 -6.53
CA PHE A 370 -28.77 14.65 -7.07
C PHE A 370 -29.46 15.54 -6.02
N PHE A 371 -30.47 15.02 -5.30
CA PHE A 371 -31.14 15.77 -4.24
C PHE A 371 -30.22 16.06 -3.05
N TRP A 372 -29.40 15.09 -2.63
CA TRP A 372 -28.44 15.27 -1.55
C TRP A 372 -27.48 16.42 -1.83
N ILE A 373 -26.92 16.48 -3.04
CA ILE A 373 -25.89 17.48 -3.35
C ILE A 373 -26.50 18.87 -3.57
N LYS A 374 -27.75 18.98 -4.01
CA LYS A 374 -28.48 20.27 -4.04
C LYS A 374 -28.93 20.73 -2.65
N GLY A 375 -29.04 19.82 -1.69
CA GLY A 375 -29.46 20.11 -0.33
C GLY A 375 -28.38 20.74 0.55
N SER A 376 -28.78 21.18 1.74
CA SER A 376 -27.85 21.63 2.78
C SER A 376 -27.17 20.41 3.43
N PRO A 377 -25.82 20.36 3.47
CA PRO A 377 -25.07 19.22 4.03
C PRO A 377 -25.40 18.93 5.50
N ASP A 378 -25.78 19.96 6.28
CA ASP A 378 -26.03 19.85 7.72
C ASP A 378 -27.24 18.98 8.07
N LYS A 379 -28.11 18.72 7.08
CA LYS A 379 -29.29 17.85 7.23
C LYS A 379 -28.94 16.35 7.18
N PHE A 380 -27.70 15.99 6.86
CA PHE A 380 -27.30 14.60 6.62
C PHE A 380 -26.30 14.08 7.66
N LYS A 381 -26.28 12.75 7.84
CA LYS A 381 -25.30 12.07 8.68
C LYS A 381 -23.86 12.34 8.18
N VAL A 382 -22.90 12.34 9.10
CA VAL A 382 -21.50 12.74 8.91
C VAL A 382 -20.86 12.21 7.62
N PHE A 383 -21.10 10.93 7.28
CA PHE A 383 -20.59 10.35 6.02
C PHE A 383 -21.07 11.15 4.81
N ILE A 384 -22.38 11.31 4.64
CA ILE A 384 -23.00 11.97 3.49
C ILE A 384 -22.64 13.47 3.50
N LYS A 385 -22.76 14.11 4.67
CA LYS A 385 -22.43 15.53 4.88
C LYS A 385 -21.03 15.89 4.36
N ASN A 386 -20.00 15.17 4.80
CA ASN A 386 -18.62 15.49 4.46
C ASN A 386 -18.34 15.35 2.95
N ARG A 387 -18.94 14.34 2.28
CA ARG A 387 -18.77 14.16 0.82
C ARG A 387 -19.51 15.24 0.04
N ILE A 388 -20.73 15.61 0.45
CA ILE A 388 -21.46 16.71 -0.18
C ILE A 388 -20.68 18.01 -0.05
N GLN A 389 -20.19 18.36 1.14
CA GLN A 389 -19.39 19.57 1.35
C GLN A 389 -18.18 19.62 0.42
N GLU A 390 -17.50 18.50 0.23
CA GLU A 390 -16.37 18.42 -0.69
C GLU A 390 -16.80 18.60 -2.16
N ILE A 391 -17.90 17.95 -2.58
CA ILE A 391 -18.45 18.11 -3.93
C ILE A 391 -18.85 19.58 -4.17
N GLN A 392 -19.56 20.21 -3.24
CA GLN A 392 -20.01 21.60 -3.34
C GLN A 392 -18.84 22.60 -3.35
N LYS A 393 -17.72 22.26 -2.70
CA LYS A 393 -16.49 23.06 -2.75
C LYS A 393 -15.80 22.96 -4.12
N CYS A 394 -15.80 21.78 -4.73
CA CYS A 394 -15.14 21.53 -6.02
C CYS A 394 -16.02 21.85 -7.24
N SER A 395 -17.33 21.84 -7.05
CA SER A 395 -18.32 22.00 -8.12
C SER A 395 -19.49 22.87 -7.65
N ASN A 396 -19.95 23.78 -8.51
CA ASN A 396 -21.16 24.55 -8.20
C ASN A 396 -22.39 23.62 -8.32
N PRO A 397 -23.25 23.49 -7.29
CA PRO A 397 -24.40 22.58 -7.29
C PRO A 397 -25.40 22.80 -8.44
N THR A 398 -25.45 24.01 -8.99
CA THR A 398 -26.28 24.35 -10.16
C THR A 398 -25.81 23.67 -11.45
N ARG A 399 -24.56 23.19 -11.50
CA ARG A 399 -23.95 22.54 -12.66
C ARG A 399 -24.10 21.02 -12.66
N MET A 400 -24.86 20.49 -11.70
CA MET A 400 -25.19 19.07 -11.66
C MET A 400 -26.55 18.81 -12.28
N VAL A 401 -26.58 17.79 -13.12
CA VAL A 401 -27.73 17.42 -13.94
C VAL A 401 -28.03 15.94 -13.71
N SER A 402 -29.31 15.62 -13.54
CA SER A 402 -29.79 14.24 -13.48
C SER A 402 -29.93 13.69 -14.90
N LEU A 403 -29.49 12.45 -15.13
CA LEU A 403 -29.66 11.78 -16.42
C LEU A 403 -31.14 11.37 -16.62
N PRO A 404 -31.77 11.68 -17.77
CA PRO A 404 -33.21 11.43 -17.97
C PRO A 404 -33.65 9.97 -18.13
N TRP A 405 -32.73 9.01 -18.30
CA TRP A 405 -33.01 7.69 -18.86
C TRP A 405 -33.76 6.70 -17.93
N GLU A 406 -34.08 7.06 -16.69
CA GLU A 406 -34.79 6.20 -15.72
C GLU A 406 -36.28 6.54 -15.51
N ARG A 407 -36.94 7.25 -16.44
CA ARG A 407 -38.41 7.45 -16.31
C ARG A 407 -39.28 6.31 -16.83
N GLU A 408 -38.73 5.32 -17.54
CA GLU A 408 -39.55 4.29 -18.23
C GLU A 408 -39.28 2.83 -17.84
N SER A 409 -38.38 2.54 -16.89
CA SER A 409 -38.09 1.13 -16.55
C SER A 409 -37.61 0.91 -15.11
N ARG A 410 -38.46 1.24 -14.15
CA ARG A 410 -38.43 0.66 -12.79
C ARG A 410 -39.82 0.18 -12.40
#